data_AF-A0A9D6KGJ7-F1
#
_entry.id   AF-A0A9D6KGJ7-F1
#
_cell.length_a   1.000
_cell.length_b   1.000
_cell.length_c   1.000
_cell.angle_alpha   90.00
_cell.angle_beta   90.00
_cell.angle_gamma   90.00
#
_symmetry.space_group_name_H-M   'P 1'
#
loop_
_entity.id
_entity.type
_entity.pdbx_description
1 polymer ?
#
loop_
_entity_poly.entity_id
_entity_poly.type
_entity_poly.pdbx_seq_one_letter_code
_entity_poly.pdbx_strand_id
1 'polypeptide(L)' 'MNETQKTTIYLDSADYQRLKAMARRQGRKPAELVREAVAAYARRGTRVPRSLGAGRSGKGNLSERAEVLLKGMGRAR' A
#
# COMPACT_ATOMS: atom_id res chain seq x y z
N MET A 1 -18.17 9.73 9.35
CA MET A 1 -18.99 9.42 8.16
C MET A 1 -18.06 9.41 6.96
N ASN A 2 -17.97 8.31 6.19
CA ASN A 2 -17.14 8.30 4.99
C ASN A 2 -17.89 9.02 3.88
N GLU A 3 -17.45 10.22 3.54
CA GLU A 3 -18.03 11.01 2.45
C GLU A 3 -17.63 10.38 1.11
N THR A 4 -18.63 9.96 0.34
CA THR A 4 -18.39 9.37 -1.00
C THR A 4 -18.43 10.48 -2.03
N GLN A 5 -17.28 10.81 -2.62
CA GLN A 5 -17.18 11.80 -3.68
C GLN A 5 -17.48 11.17 -5.06
N LYS A 6 -18.26 11.87 -5.89
CA LYS A 6 -18.52 11.45 -7.27
C LYS A 6 -17.30 11.77 -8.15
N THR A 7 -16.82 10.75 -8.86
CA THR A 7 -15.72 10.89 -9.82
C THR A 7 -16.13 10.28 -11.15
N THR A 8 -15.87 10.99 -12.25
CA THR A 8 -16.04 10.48 -13.61
C THR A 8 -14.67 10.00 -14.12
N ILE A 9 -14.63 8.78 -14.66
CA ILE A 9 -13.42 8.19 -15.25
C ILE A 9 -13.71 7.77 -16.68
N TYR A 10 -12.69 7.88 -17.54
CA TYR A 10 -12.75 7.34 -18.88
C TYR A 10 -12.41 5.85 -18.85
N LEU A 11 -13.21 5.06 -19.56
CA LEU A 11 -13.00 3.64 -19.79
C LEU A 11 -13.31 3.37 -21.25
N ASP A 12 -12.57 2.46 -21.85
CA ASP A 12 -12.92 1.95 -23.17
C ASP A 12 -14.31 1.31 -23.13
N SER A 13 -15.02 1.39 -24.25
CA SER A 13 -16.38 0.86 -24.35
C SER A 13 -16.43 -0.63 -23.98
N ALA A 14 -15.44 -1.41 -24.41
CA ALA A 14 -15.30 -2.82 -24.09
C ALA A 14 -15.15 -3.06 -22.57
N ASP A 15 -14.32 -2.27 -21.90
CA ASP A 15 -14.08 -2.42 -20.45
C ASP A 15 -15.30 -2.01 -19.63
N TYR A 16 -15.99 -0.95 -20.05
CA TYR A 16 -17.25 -0.56 -19.41
C TYR A 16 -18.33 -1.64 -19.53
N GLN A 17 -18.41 -2.33 -20.68
CA GLN A 17 -19.34 -3.45 -20.85
C GLN A 17 -18.95 -4.66 -20.00
N ARG A 18 -17.65 -4.99 -19.93
CA ARG A 18 -17.14 -6.05 -19.03
C ARG A 18 -17.47 -5.75 -17.57
N LEU A 19 -17.24 -4.51 -17.12
CA LEU A 19 -17.59 -4.07 -15.76
C LEU A 19 -19.07 -4.25 -15.46
N LYS A 20 -19.96 -3.82 -16.38
CA LYS A 20 -21.41 -4.00 -16.22
C LYS A 20 -21.83 -5.46 -16.18
N ALA A 21 -21.25 -6.30 -17.04
CA ALA A 21 -21.53 -7.73 -17.06
C ALA A 21 -21.13 -8.40 -15.72
N MET A 22 -19.95 -8.08 -15.20
CA MET A 22 -19.49 -8.56 -13.90
C MET A 22 -20.40 -8.11 -12.76
N ALA A 23 -20.77 -6.83 -12.75
CA ALA A 23 -21.67 -6.25 -11.75
C ALA A 23 -23.03 -6.96 -11.73
N ARG A 24 -23.63 -7.18 -12.91
CA ARG A 24 -24.89 -7.90 -13.07
C ARG A 24 -24.80 -9.34 -12.56
N ARG A 25 -23.75 -10.07 -12.94
CA ARG A 25 -23.53 -11.45 -12.49
C ARG A 25 -23.41 -11.56 -10.96
N GLN A 26 -22.88 -10.52 -10.31
CA GLN A 26 -22.73 -10.47 -8.85
C GLN A 26 -23.92 -9.83 -8.12
N GLY A 27 -24.94 -9.32 -8.83
CA GLY A 27 -26.02 -8.55 -8.20
C GLY A 27 -25.57 -7.23 -7.56
N ARG A 28 -24.45 -6.67 -8.00
CA ARG A 28 -23.79 -5.49 -7.41
C ARG A 28 -23.86 -4.28 -8.33
N LYS A 29 -23.64 -3.09 -7.77
CA LYS A 29 -23.53 -1.86 -8.57
C LYS A 29 -22.12 -1.76 -9.16
N PRO A 30 -21.94 -1.31 -10.43
CA PRO A 30 -20.61 -1.10 -11.02
C PRO A 30 -19.69 -0.23 -10.16
N ALA A 31 -20.23 0.79 -9.48
CA ALA A 31 -19.46 1.67 -8.59
C ALA A 31 -18.87 0.93 -7.37
N GLU A 32 -19.50 -0.15 -6.89
CA GLU A 32 -18.94 -0.96 -5.80
C GLU A 32 -17.68 -1.70 -6.25
N LEU A 33 -17.71 -2.28 -7.44
CA LEU A 33 -16.56 -2.95 -8.05
C LEU A 33 -15.41 -1.97 -8.31
N VAL A 34 -15.71 -0.76 -8.80
CA VAL A 34 -14.70 0.28 -9.00
C VAL A 34 -14.05 0.68 -7.66
N ARG A 35 -14.84 0.90 -6.60
CA ARG A 35 -14.30 1.22 -5.27
C ARG A 35 -13.41 0.09 -4.73
N GLU A 36 -13.85 -1.16 -4.89
CA GLU A 36 -13.08 -2.34 -4.47
C GLU A 36 -11.75 -2.45 -5.24
N ALA A 37 -11.78 -2.26 -6.55
CA ALA A 37 -10.59 -2.27 -7.40
C ALA A 37 -9.59 -1.17 -7.02
N VAL A 38 -10.08 0.06 -6.79
CA VAL A 38 -9.23 1.18 -6.34
C VAL A 38 -8.60 0.87 -4.97
N ALA A 39 -9.38 0.34 -4.01
CA ALA A 39 -8.85 -0.05 -2.70
C ALA A 39 -7.82 -1.19 -2.81
N ALA A 40 -8.04 -2.18 -3.66
CA ALA A 40 -7.07 -3.24 -3.93
C ALA A 40 -5.78 -2.70 -4.55
N TYR A 41 -5.89 -1.80 -5.54
CA TYR A 41 -4.75 -1.17 -6.17
C TYR A 41 -3.94 -0.29 -5.20
N ALA A 42 -4.61 0.54 -4.39
CA ALA A 42 -3.96 1.39 -3.40
C ALA A 42 -3.20 0.58 -2.32
N ARG A 43 -3.76 -0.57 -1.90
CA ARG A 43 -3.07 -1.49 -0.98
C ARG A 43 -1.83 -2.13 -1.60
N ARG A 44 -1.82 -2.34 -2.93
CA ARG A 44 -0.68 -2.91 -3.63
C ARG A 44 0.51 -1.95 -3.68
N GLY A 45 0.26 -0.65 -3.83
CA GLY A 45 1.30 0.39 -3.89
C GLY A 45 1.95 0.76 -2.56
N THR A 46 1.38 0.35 -1.43
CA THR A 46 1.81 0.79 -0.09
C THR A 46 2.63 -0.23 0.69
N ARG A 47 2.85 -1.43 0.15
CA ARG A 47 3.58 -2.49 0.86
C ARG A 47 5.09 -2.36 0.64
N VAL A 48 5.67 -1.33 1.23
CA VAL A 48 7.12 -1.30 1.48
C VAL A 48 7.46 -2.43 2.49
N PRO A 49 8.55 -3.19 2.28
CA PRO A 49 9.04 -4.11 3.31
C PRO A 49 9.20 -3.37 4.64
N ARG A 50 8.84 -4.01 5.75
CA ARG A 50 9.05 -3.43 7.10
C ARG A 50 10.53 -3.11 7.37
N SER A 51 11.44 -3.71 6.61
CA SER A 51 12.88 -3.46 6.67
C SER A 51 13.30 -2.13 6.00
N LEU A 52 12.49 -1.54 5.12
CA LEU A 52 12.82 -0.26 4.50
C LEU A 52 12.82 0.85 5.56
N GLY A 53 14.00 1.40 5.83
CA GLY A 53 14.22 2.40 6.86
C GLY A 53 14.44 1.86 8.28
N ALA A 54 14.37 0.54 8.49
CA ALA A 54 14.57 -0.06 9.83
C ALA A 54 15.98 0.20 10.40
N GLY A 55 16.99 0.38 9.53
CA GLY A 55 18.34 0.77 9.93
C GLY A 55 18.63 2.27 9.87
N ARG A 56 17.62 3.12 9.66
CA ARG A 56 17.83 4.57 9.50
C ARG A 56 18.06 5.22 10.87
N SER A 57 19.34 5.43 11.21
CA SER A 57 19.75 6.07 12.47
C SER A 57 19.67 7.60 12.45
N GLY A 58 19.49 8.22 11.27
CA GLY A 58 19.57 9.67 11.06
C GLY A 58 20.98 10.27 11.21
N LYS A 59 22.00 9.42 11.43
CA LYS A 59 23.39 9.84 11.67
C LYS A 59 24.30 9.22 10.59
N GLY A 60 25.07 10.06 9.89
CA GLY A 60 25.95 9.62 8.81
C GLY A 60 27.18 8.81 9.25
N ASN A 61 27.52 8.82 10.56
CA ASN A 61 28.72 8.19 11.10
C ASN A 61 28.46 6.89 11.87
N LEU A 62 27.29 6.27 11.67
CA LEU A 62 26.92 5.07 12.44
C LEU A 62 27.89 3.90 12.16
N SER A 63 28.25 3.70 10.90
CA SER A 63 29.14 2.61 10.45
C SER A 63 30.55 2.76 11.02
N GLU A 64 31.06 3.99 11.08
CA GLU A 64 32.41 4.30 11.59
C GLU A 64 32.56 4.05 13.09
N ARG A 65 31.44 4.07 13.83
CA ARG A 65 31.41 3.94 15.29
C ARG A 65 30.95 2.56 15.76
N ALA A 66 30.77 1.60 14.86
CA ALA A 66 30.19 0.29 15.17
C ALA A 66 30.90 -0.39 16.37
N GLU A 67 32.23 -0.41 16.38
CA GLU A 67 33.03 -1.03 17.45
C GLU A 67 32.82 -0.38 18.83
N VAL A 68 32.67 0.95 18.84
CA VAL A 68 32.42 1.70 20.09
C VAL A 68 31.00 1.45 20.57
N LEU A 69 30.03 1.42 19.65
CA LEU A 69 28.61 1.26 19.97
C LEU A 69 28.25 -0.17 20.40
N LEU A 70 28.97 -1.17 19.91
CA LEU A 70 28.74 -2.58 20.23
C LEU A 70 29.55 -3.09 21.42
N LYS A 71 30.38 -2.24 22.03
CA LYS A 71 31.20 -2.61 23.19
C LYS A 71 30.32 -3.07 24.36
N GLY A 72 30.52 -4.32 24.80
CA GLY A 72 29.77 -4.92 25.91
C GLY A 72 28.46 -5.61 25.52
N MET A 73 28.13 -5.66 24.21
CA MET A 73 26.99 -6.43 23.72
C MET A 73 27.15 -7.92 24.05
N GLY A 74 26.12 -8.54 24.62
CA GLY A 74 26.08 -9.98 24.91
C GLY A 74 26.65 -10.41 26.27
N ARG A 75 27.10 -9.49 27.13
CA ARG A 75 27.42 -9.84 28.53
C ARG A 75 26.15 -9.86 29.38
N ALA A 76 25.92 -10.96 30.10
CA ALA A 76 24.91 -11.01 31.16
C ALA A 76 25.28 -10.00 32.25
N ARG A 77 24.26 -9.31 32.78
CA ARG A 77 24.44 -8.30 33.84
C ARG A 77 25.12 -8.88 35.07
#